data_AF-A0A7S4VIG8-F1
#
_entry.id   AF-A0A7S4VIG8-F1
#
_cell.length_a   1.000
_cell.length_b   1.000
_cell.length_c   1.000
_cell.angle_alpha   90.00
_cell.angle_beta   90.00
_cell.angle_gamma   90.00
#
_symmetry.space_group_name_H-M   'P 1'
#
loop_
_entity.id
_entity.type
_entity.pdbx_description
1 polymer ?
#
loop_
_entity_poly.entity_id
_entity_poly.type
_entity_poly.pdbx_seq_one_letter_code
_entity_poly.pdbx_strand_id
1 'polypeptide(L)'
;ACARSRAARHERPAGCLLGPWLAQPMGGDEAVGVRSTGAQADSWARRTSFSLTDKALLRATAPAVLLGGIGRRMRGSAGGIGGVAESGDDAYARSYPVEELDIFLSHSWHTWWLLKYLTLLYYFNAVPASLAGTFAGLGYMLWRFSTDGGAYGVKPYAQVIGSSAFITTILSWHHVLARIHVAEKMFLDKVCIHQTDSDLKIKGIKSIGAILANSRLMLVTWDSTYFERLWCTYEMSAFRKGNPNGRIKVLPVILGLFALCYCLATAVADLVLAGVEVSLTDRWVLNDELYYVSALLHLPMFILVMRVMARYINNLKKLKMQLANFSIRSAKCFCCDAKHVHPATGAHLPCDREVVNNSIENWMGLDTFDRMVRGDFKRYVKRTLGGRAKLPYRYAVAASMWPGLALADHFVADGTRHWFVAVVCCLEATYLRHPLIIALTTAFLSRYQNSMQAVFERTASYVTRRERMETVAKWMLYTSAGMQLSVMYYIVLIANSRAMQYGMFSFAIWIFFQICCISSLYFGGIICGGRSHMAMWSPEDAGPLRITGRESMDGVEADASRTSRFGVEMSRVSGGSTGA
;
A
#
# COMPACT_ATOMS: atom_id res chain seq x y z
N ALA A 1 -22.05 15.39 -51.88
CA ALA A 1 -21.93 13.91 -51.87
C ALA A 1 -20.46 13.54 -51.72
N CYS A 2 -20.18 12.56 -50.84
CA CYS A 2 -18.90 11.86 -50.64
C CYS A 2 -17.65 12.67 -50.23
N ALA A 3 -17.52 12.91 -48.92
CA ALA A 3 -16.21 12.96 -48.26
C ALA A 3 -16.29 12.11 -46.98
N ARG A 4 -15.74 10.90 -47.06
CA ARG A 4 -15.78 9.84 -46.04
C ARG A 4 -14.74 10.04 -44.94
N SER A 5 -15.20 9.87 -43.71
CA SER A 5 -14.57 9.15 -42.58
C SER A 5 -13.05 9.24 -42.35
N ARG A 6 -12.64 9.99 -41.32
CA ARG A 6 -11.45 9.67 -40.49
C ARG A 6 -11.66 10.16 -39.05
N ALA A 7 -12.11 9.28 -38.17
CA ALA A 7 -11.80 9.31 -36.73
C ALA A 7 -12.30 8.03 -36.02
N ALA A 8 -11.68 6.89 -36.32
CA ALA A 8 -11.71 5.71 -35.47
C ALA A 8 -10.29 5.15 -35.42
N ARG A 9 -9.52 5.49 -34.38
CA ARG A 9 -8.26 4.79 -34.07
C ARG A 9 -8.57 3.76 -33.01
N HIS A 10 -8.66 2.52 -33.48
CA HIS A 10 -8.49 1.30 -32.72
C HIS A 10 -7.14 1.29 -32.01
N GLU A 11 -7.16 0.95 -30.73
CA GLU A 11 -6.03 0.34 -30.03
C GLU A 11 -5.71 -0.99 -30.72
N ARG A 12 -4.48 -1.13 -31.22
CA ARG A 12 -3.94 -2.41 -31.69
C ARG A 12 -3.42 -3.19 -30.48
N PRO A 13 -3.72 -4.48 -30.33
CA PRO A 13 -2.97 -5.35 -29.44
C PRO A 13 -1.57 -5.58 -30.02
N ALA A 14 -0.57 -5.64 -29.14
CA ALA A 14 0.82 -5.93 -29.47
C ALA A 14 0.91 -7.27 -30.22
N GLY A 15 1.55 -7.25 -31.38
CA GLY A 15 1.74 -8.42 -32.24
C GLY A 15 2.66 -9.45 -31.58
N CYS A 16 2.19 -10.68 -31.52
CA CYS A 16 3.05 -11.86 -31.49
C CYS A 16 3.69 -11.99 -32.87
N LEU A 17 5.01 -11.84 -32.93
CA LEU A 17 5.81 -12.24 -34.09
C LEU A 17 6.11 -13.74 -33.95
N LEU A 18 5.55 -14.53 -34.86
CA LEU A 18 5.89 -15.92 -35.10
C LEU A 18 7.21 -16.03 -35.86
N GLY A 19 7.99 -17.07 -35.57
CA GLY A 19 9.08 -17.59 -36.40
C GLY A 19 9.39 -19.05 -36.04
N PRO A 20 9.80 -19.90 -37.00
CA PRO A 20 9.22 -21.24 -37.15
C PRO A 20 10.24 -22.36 -37.01
N TRP A 21 9.99 -23.38 -36.17
CA TRP A 21 10.74 -24.65 -36.26
C TRP A 21 9.88 -25.90 -35.98
N LEU A 22 9.63 -26.60 -37.09
CA LEU A 22 9.44 -28.03 -37.33
C LEU A 22 8.39 -28.83 -36.54
N ALA A 23 7.30 -29.08 -37.26
CA ALA A 23 6.53 -30.32 -37.19
C ALA A 23 7.41 -31.54 -37.56
N GLN A 24 7.28 -32.61 -36.78
CA GLN A 24 7.38 -33.97 -37.30
C GLN A 24 6.05 -34.71 -37.04
N PRO A 25 5.62 -35.58 -37.95
CA PRO A 25 4.32 -36.24 -37.88
C PRO A 25 4.43 -37.49 -37.01
N MET A 26 3.59 -37.58 -35.98
CA MET A 26 3.25 -38.87 -35.38
C MET A 26 1.87 -39.24 -35.91
N GLY A 27 1.87 -40.13 -36.90
CA GLY A 27 0.67 -40.81 -37.36
C GLY A 27 0.21 -41.87 -36.35
N GLY A 28 -1.01 -42.36 -36.56
CA GLY A 28 -1.51 -43.58 -35.92
C GLY A 28 -2.74 -43.34 -35.07
N ASP A 29 -3.88 -43.72 -35.62
CA ASP A 29 -5.14 -43.96 -34.94
C ASP A 29 -4.95 -44.74 -33.63
N GLU A 30 -5.52 -44.23 -32.53
CA GLU A 30 -6.27 -45.06 -31.59
C GLU A 30 -7.11 -44.15 -30.67
N ALA A 31 -8.41 -44.10 -30.96
CA ALA A 31 -9.41 -43.48 -30.12
C ALA A 31 -9.62 -44.32 -28.85
N VAL A 32 -8.74 -44.15 -27.86
CA VAL A 32 -8.98 -44.67 -26.51
C VAL A 32 -9.87 -43.66 -25.77
N GLY A 33 -11.17 -43.95 -25.76
CA GLY A 33 -12.14 -43.28 -24.89
C GLY A 33 -11.84 -43.57 -23.43
N VAL A 34 -10.95 -42.77 -22.82
CA VAL A 34 -10.76 -42.75 -21.38
C VAL A 34 -11.99 -42.07 -20.77
N ARG A 35 -12.97 -42.89 -20.36
CA ARG A 35 -13.99 -42.47 -19.39
C ARG A 35 -13.25 -42.07 -18.11
N SER A 36 -13.16 -40.77 -17.85
CA SER A 36 -12.75 -40.25 -16.56
C SER A 36 -13.77 -40.72 -15.51
N THR A 37 -13.37 -41.69 -14.70
CA THR A 37 -14.17 -42.17 -13.58
C THR A 37 -14.35 -41.04 -12.57
N GLY A 38 -15.57 -40.88 -12.03
CA GLY A 38 -15.92 -39.82 -11.07
C GLY A 38 -14.99 -39.72 -9.84
N ALA A 39 -14.24 -40.77 -9.53
CA ALA A 39 -13.21 -40.79 -8.48
C ALA A 39 -12.08 -39.76 -8.70
N GLN A 40 -11.71 -39.44 -9.95
CA GLN A 40 -10.65 -38.47 -10.20
C GLN A 40 -11.14 -37.02 -9.98
N ALA A 41 -12.39 -36.73 -10.34
CA ALA A 41 -13.06 -35.45 -10.07
C ALA A 41 -13.24 -35.23 -8.55
N ASP A 42 -13.63 -36.27 -7.81
CA ASP A 42 -13.72 -36.25 -6.34
C ASP A 42 -12.36 -36.00 -5.66
N SER A 43 -11.27 -36.44 -6.29
CA SER A 43 -9.92 -36.17 -5.77
C SER A 43 -9.49 -34.71 -5.92
N TRP A 44 -10.04 -33.97 -6.89
CA TRP A 44 -9.72 -32.56 -7.12
C TRP A 44 -10.47 -31.64 -6.14
N ALA A 45 -11.65 -32.05 -5.68
CA ALA A 45 -12.48 -31.27 -4.75
C ALA A 45 -11.92 -31.18 -3.31
N ARG A 46 -11.04 -32.09 -2.87
CA ARG A 46 -10.53 -32.14 -1.46
C ARG A 46 -9.29 -31.28 -1.16
N ARG A 47 -8.88 -30.35 -2.02
CA ARG A 47 -7.44 -30.11 -2.24
C ARG A 47 -6.71 -28.95 -1.58
N THR A 48 -7.30 -28.19 -0.65
CA THR A 48 -6.50 -27.16 0.05
C THR A 48 -6.42 -27.47 1.53
N SER A 49 -5.48 -28.37 1.83
CA SER A 49 -5.08 -28.65 3.20
C SER A 49 -4.42 -27.41 3.80
N PHE A 50 -4.70 -27.14 5.08
CA PHE A 50 -3.93 -26.19 5.89
C PHE A 50 -2.65 -26.82 6.46
N SER A 51 -2.46 -28.13 6.29
CA SER A 51 -1.20 -28.82 6.56
C SER A 51 -0.38 -28.98 5.29
N LEU A 52 0.94 -28.78 5.41
CA LEU A 52 1.89 -29.06 4.34
C LEU A 52 2.11 -30.58 4.24
N THR A 53 1.88 -31.16 3.07
CA THR A 53 2.25 -32.57 2.80
C THR A 53 3.75 -32.76 2.74
N ASP A 54 4.47 -31.72 2.32
CA ASP A 54 5.93 -31.67 2.23
C ASP A 54 6.37 -30.27 2.65
N LYS A 55 7.21 -30.20 3.70
CA LYS A 55 7.75 -28.92 4.21
C LYS A 55 8.61 -28.20 3.17
N ALA A 56 9.20 -28.91 2.21
CA ALA A 56 10.01 -28.32 1.15
C ALA A 56 9.19 -27.45 0.16
N LEU A 57 7.86 -27.61 0.15
CA LEU A 57 6.95 -26.77 -0.65
C LEU A 57 6.75 -25.38 -0.05
N LEU A 58 7.00 -25.19 1.26
CA LEU A 58 6.96 -23.87 1.87
C LEU A 58 8.28 -23.15 1.58
N ARG A 59 8.25 -22.30 0.55
CA ARG A 59 9.42 -21.57 0.07
C ARG A 59 9.24 -20.07 0.18
N ALA A 60 10.32 -19.38 0.51
CA ALA A 60 10.39 -17.92 0.56
C ALA A 60 11.39 -17.40 -0.45
N THR A 61 11.29 -16.12 -0.75
CA THR A 61 12.30 -15.32 -1.43
C THR A 61 12.48 -13.99 -0.69
N ALA A 62 13.56 -13.28 -0.98
CA ALA A 62 13.82 -11.98 -0.38
C ALA A 62 13.15 -10.84 -1.20
N PRO A 63 12.77 -9.72 -0.56
CA PRO A 63 12.36 -8.49 -1.27
C PRO A 63 13.35 -8.04 -2.35
N ALA A 64 14.65 -8.37 -2.21
CA ALA A 64 15.65 -8.10 -3.23
C ALA A 64 15.44 -8.84 -4.56
N VAL A 65 14.87 -10.04 -4.55
CA VAL A 65 14.53 -10.78 -5.77
C VAL A 65 13.29 -10.18 -6.43
N LEU A 66 12.31 -9.74 -5.62
CA LEU A 66 11.10 -9.08 -6.09
C LEU A 66 11.40 -7.71 -6.73
N LEU A 67 12.15 -6.86 -6.03
CA LEU A 67 12.44 -5.48 -6.45
C LEU A 67 13.61 -5.39 -7.44
N GLY A 68 14.46 -6.41 -7.49
CA GLY A 68 15.62 -6.47 -8.39
C GLY A 68 15.26 -6.30 -9.87
N GLY A 69 16.16 -5.64 -10.61
CA GLY A 69 15.96 -5.34 -12.03
C GLY A 69 14.74 -4.46 -12.30
N ILE A 70 14.42 -3.55 -11.37
CA ILE A 70 13.25 -2.66 -11.42
C ILE A 70 11.98 -3.51 -11.59
N GLY A 71 11.75 -4.39 -10.63
CA GLY A 71 10.57 -5.24 -10.58
C GLY A 71 10.44 -6.22 -11.74
N ARG A 72 11.56 -6.69 -12.33
CA ARG A 72 11.55 -7.60 -13.50
C ARG A 72 10.64 -8.80 -13.29
N ARG A 73 10.62 -9.37 -12.08
CA ARG A 73 9.79 -10.55 -11.76
C ARG A 73 8.29 -10.26 -11.73
N MET A 74 7.88 -9.01 -11.48
CA MET A 74 6.49 -8.57 -11.58
C MET A 74 6.04 -8.27 -13.02
N ARG A 75 6.95 -8.28 -14.00
CA ARG A 75 6.61 -8.07 -15.42
C ARG A 75 6.07 -9.36 -16.02
N GLY A 76 4.93 -9.26 -16.71
CA GLY A 76 4.24 -10.37 -17.35
C GLY A 76 3.66 -11.37 -16.35
N SER A 77 2.48 -11.92 -16.65
CA SER A 77 1.98 -13.11 -15.95
C SER A 77 2.86 -14.30 -16.34
N ALA A 78 3.47 -14.98 -15.36
CA ALA A 78 3.82 -16.38 -15.61
C ALA A 78 2.51 -17.17 -15.72
N GLY A 79 2.45 -18.09 -16.68
CA GLY A 79 1.25 -18.78 -17.11
C GLY A 79 0.40 -19.31 -15.96
N GLY A 80 -0.92 -19.12 -16.07
CA GLY A 80 -1.90 -19.83 -15.24
C GLY A 80 -1.81 -21.35 -15.43
N ILE A 81 -2.79 -22.07 -14.90
CA ILE A 81 -2.93 -23.52 -15.14
C ILE A 81 -2.96 -23.73 -16.67
N GLY A 82 -1.89 -24.31 -17.24
CA GLY A 82 -1.74 -24.57 -18.68
C GLY A 82 -0.76 -23.68 -19.47
N GLY A 83 -0.18 -22.63 -18.88
CA GLY A 83 0.83 -21.80 -19.56
C GLY A 83 2.27 -22.22 -19.23
N VAL A 84 3.07 -22.54 -20.26
CA VAL A 84 4.53 -22.75 -20.15
C VAL A 84 5.20 -21.38 -20.16
N ALA A 85 5.98 -21.06 -19.13
CA ALA A 85 6.75 -19.81 -19.08
C ALA A 85 8.05 -19.97 -19.88
N GLU A 86 8.38 -19.03 -20.76
CA GLU A 86 9.59 -19.04 -21.63
C GLU A 86 10.94 -18.95 -20.88
N SER A 87 10.98 -18.86 -19.55
CA SER A 87 12.25 -18.78 -18.78
C SER A 87 12.07 -19.06 -17.27
N GLY A 88 11.54 -20.23 -16.92
CA GLY A 88 11.14 -20.55 -15.54
C GLY A 88 12.22 -20.98 -14.56
N ASP A 89 13.32 -21.60 -15.02
CA ASP A 89 14.22 -22.33 -14.11
C ASP A 89 15.09 -21.40 -13.21
N ASP A 90 15.47 -20.19 -13.67
CA ASP A 90 16.20 -19.20 -12.85
C ASP A 90 15.32 -18.52 -11.79
N ALA A 91 13.99 -18.55 -11.91
CA ALA A 91 13.12 -17.91 -10.92
C ALA A 91 12.98 -18.77 -9.65
N TYR A 92 12.67 -20.05 -9.81
CA TYR A 92 12.47 -20.97 -8.68
C TYR A 92 13.73 -21.16 -7.84
N ALA A 93 14.91 -21.19 -8.48
CA ALA A 93 16.21 -21.27 -7.83
C ALA A 93 16.51 -20.09 -6.88
N ARG A 94 15.79 -18.96 -7.01
CA ARG A 94 15.92 -17.78 -6.12
C ARG A 94 14.96 -17.81 -4.92
N SER A 95 14.23 -18.91 -4.76
CA SER A 95 13.49 -19.21 -3.54
C SER A 95 14.23 -20.27 -2.72
N TYR A 96 13.95 -20.36 -1.44
CA TYR A 96 14.54 -21.34 -0.51
C TYR A 96 13.47 -21.86 0.46
N PRO A 97 13.57 -23.11 0.94
CA PRO A 97 12.61 -23.67 1.89
C PRO A 97 12.69 -22.92 3.23
N VAL A 98 11.54 -22.72 3.87
CA VAL A 98 11.42 -22.07 5.19
C VAL A 98 10.38 -22.78 6.04
N GLU A 99 10.45 -22.59 7.36
CA GLU A 99 9.43 -23.10 8.29
C GLU A 99 8.23 -22.16 8.43
N GLU A 100 8.45 -20.86 8.24
CA GLU A 100 7.43 -19.82 8.36
C GLU A 100 7.77 -18.63 7.44
N LEU A 101 6.73 -18.01 6.89
CA LEU A 101 6.82 -16.81 6.07
C LEU A 101 6.51 -15.55 6.88
N ASP A 102 7.34 -14.52 6.72
CA ASP A 102 7.04 -13.21 7.26
C ASP A 102 5.91 -12.55 6.46
N ILE A 103 5.94 -12.69 5.12
CA ILE A 103 4.99 -12.01 4.22
C ILE A 103 4.49 -12.96 3.12
N PHE A 104 3.18 -13.08 2.97
CA PHE A 104 2.54 -13.55 1.76
C PHE A 104 2.12 -12.36 0.89
N LEU A 105 2.72 -12.21 -0.30
CA LEU A 105 2.37 -11.11 -1.21
C LEU A 105 1.19 -11.51 -2.10
N SER A 106 -0.01 -11.05 -1.74
CA SER A 106 -1.21 -11.24 -2.54
C SER A 106 -1.43 -10.04 -3.48
N HIS A 107 -1.61 -10.31 -4.76
CA HIS A 107 -1.70 -9.26 -5.77
C HIS A 107 -2.49 -9.68 -7.01
N SER A 108 -2.96 -8.69 -7.79
CA SER A 108 -3.53 -8.94 -9.12
C SER A 108 -2.49 -8.69 -10.22
N TRP A 109 -2.52 -9.56 -11.23
CA TRP A 109 -1.70 -9.46 -12.44
C TRP A 109 -2.22 -8.44 -13.47
N HIS A 110 -3.44 -7.90 -13.32
CA HIS A 110 -4.01 -6.95 -14.31
C HIS A 110 -3.44 -5.53 -14.21
N THR A 111 -2.99 -5.11 -13.03
CA THR A 111 -2.42 -3.78 -12.88
C THR A 111 -1.02 -3.71 -13.45
N TRP A 112 -0.73 -2.56 -14.07
CA TRP A 112 0.60 -2.21 -14.52
C TRP A 112 1.65 -2.44 -13.42
N TRP A 113 2.65 -3.26 -13.75
CA TRP A 113 3.64 -3.75 -12.79
C TRP A 113 4.44 -2.62 -12.13
N LEU A 114 4.64 -1.48 -12.81
CA LEU A 114 5.41 -0.38 -12.25
C LEU A 114 4.73 0.24 -11.02
N LEU A 115 3.39 0.29 -10.98
CA LEU A 115 2.66 0.78 -9.81
C LEU A 115 2.88 -0.11 -8.58
N LYS A 116 2.83 -1.43 -8.79
CA LYS A 116 3.16 -2.44 -7.76
C LYS A 116 4.60 -2.29 -7.31
N TYR A 117 5.53 -2.18 -8.26
CA TYR A 117 6.96 -1.96 -7.97
C TYR A 117 7.19 -0.71 -7.13
N LEU A 118 6.70 0.46 -7.56
CA LEU A 118 6.90 1.71 -6.83
C LEU A 118 6.31 1.61 -5.43
N THR A 119 5.09 1.08 -5.29
CA THR A 119 4.47 0.94 -3.96
C THR A 119 5.28 0.00 -3.06
N LEU A 120 5.76 -1.13 -3.56
CA LEU A 120 6.58 -2.05 -2.78
C LEU A 120 7.98 -1.48 -2.50
N LEU A 121 8.56 -0.72 -3.43
CA LEU A 121 9.84 -0.03 -3.24
C LEU A 121 9.78 0.93 -2.04
N TYR A 122 8.75 1.78 -2.00
CA TYR A 122 8.50 2.66 -0.85
C TYR A 122 8.10 1.85 0.39
N TYR A 123 7.36 0.76 0.26
CA TYR A 123 6.99 -0.09 1.40
C TYR A 123 8.21 -0.58 2.19
N PHE A 124 9.20 -1.13 1.48
CA PHE A 124 10.38 -1.75 2.08
C PHE A 124 11.49 -0.74 2.40
N ASN A 125 11.65 0.32 1.60
CA ASN A 125 12.85 1.16 1.67
C ASN A 125 12.60 2.62 2.08
N ALA A 126 11.35 3.09 2.22
CA ALA A 126 11.07 4.51 2.47
C ALA A 126 11.68 5.05 3.77
N VAL A 127 11.59 4.31 4.87
CA VAL A 127 12.11 4.74 6.18
C VAL A 127 13.63 4.89 6.17
N PRO A 128 14.43 3.86 5.83
CA PRO A 128 15.88 3.99 5.77
C PRO A 128 16.33 5.01 4.73
N ALA A 129 15.63 5.12 3.60
CA ALA A 129 15.93 6.15 2.60
C ALA A 129 15.72 7.57 3.14
N SER A 130 14.61 7.80 3.85
CA SER A 130 14.33 9.10 4.47
C SER A 130 15.38 9.44 5.52
N LEU A 131 15.77 8.47 6.36
CA LEU A 131 16.83 8.69 7.35
C LEU A 131 18.17 9.00 6.68
N ALA A 132 18.60 8.21 5.70
CA ALA A 132 19.85 8.41 4.98
C ALA A 132 19.90 9.78 4.29
N GLY A 133 18.80 10.18 3.64
CA GLY A 133 18.67 11.50 3.01
C GLY A 133 18.78 12.63 4.02
N THR A 134 18.02 12.55 5.12
CA THR A 134 18.07 13.54 6.22
C THR A 134 19.49 13.65 6.79
N PHE A 135 20.12 12.54 7.18
CA PHE A 135 21.45 12.59 7.79
C PHE A 135 22.52 13.10 6.85
N ALA A 136 22.49 12.73 5.56
CA ALA A 136 23.45 13.23 4.59
C ALA A 136 23.30 14.73 4.34
N GLY A 137 22.06 15.23 4.20
CA GLY A 137 21.78 16.66 4.04
C GLY A 137 22.14 17.48 5.27
N LEU A 138 21.73 17.03 6.46
CA LEU A 138 22.08 17.69 7.73
C LEU A 138 23.58 17.64 7.99
N GLY A 139 24.26 16.53 7.66
CA GLY A 139 25.71 16.41 7.79
C GLY A 139 26.45 17.44 6.94
N TYR A 140 26.02 17.62 5.68
CA TYR A 140 26.56 18.69 4.82
C TYR A 140 26.30 20.08 5.41
N MET A 141 25.07 20.35 5.86
CA MET A 141 24.72 21.63 6.47
C MET A 141 25.58 21.94 7.71
N LEU A 142 25.73 20.99 8.63
CA LEU A 142 26.53 21.15 9.85
C LEU A 142 28.02 21.35 9.54
N TRP A 143 28.54 20.59 8.57
CA TRP A 143 29.90 20.79 8.09
C TRP A 143 30.09 22.23 7.56
N ARG A 144 29.14 22.75 6.78
CA ARG A 144 29.20 24.13 6.29
C ARG A 144 29.14 25.19 7.37
N PHE A 145 28.27 25.03 8.37
CA PHE A 145 28.23 25.93 9.53
C PHE A 145 29.57 25.94 10.28
N SER A 146 30.29 24.81 10.30
CA SER A 146 31.58 24.71 11.01
C SER A 146 32.76 25.34 10.27
N THR A 147 32.74 25.40 8.93
CA THR A 147 33.90 25.87 8.15
C THR A 147 33.80 27.33 7.71
N ASP A 148 32.60 27.78 7.32
CA ASP A 148 32.48 28.98 6.47
C ASP A 148 31.70 30.13 7.12
N GLY A 149 31.23 29.97 8.37
CA GLY A 149 30.46 31.00 9.07
C GLY A 149 29.11 31.38 8.42
N GLY A 150 28.68 30.67 7.37
CA GLY A 150 27.30 30.67 6.87
C GLY A 150 26.92 31.70 5.79
N ALA A 151 27.82 32.49 5.21
CA ALA A 151 27.39 33.58 4.31
C ALA A 151 27.86 33.41 2.86
N TYR A 152 27.21 32.52 2.11
CA TYR A 152 27.34 32.45 0.64
C TYR A 152 25.96 32.10 0.07
N GLY A 153 25.46 32.84 -0.92
CA GLY A 153 24.09 32.71 -1.45
C GLY A 153 23.62 31.28 -1.74
N VAL A 154 22.31 31.09 -1.87
CA VAL A 154 21.67 29.76 -1.88
C VAL A 154 22.27 28.83 -2.94
N LYS A 155 22.89 27.74 -2.48
CA LYS A 155 23.41 26.64 -3.31
C LYS A 155 22.75 25.33 -2.89
N PRO A 156 22.17 24.54 -3.80
CA PRO A 156 21.31 23.39 -3.47
C PRO A 156 22.10 22.12 -3.08
N TYR A 157 23.18 22.24 -2.30
CA TYR A 157 24.09 21.14 -2.03
C TYR A 157 23.53 20.13 -1.02
N ALA A 158 22.89 20.58 0.06
CA ALA A 158 22.21 19.71 1.02
C ALA A 158 21.08 18.95 0.32
N GLN A 159 20.32 19.61 -0.55
CA GLN A 159 19.32 19.00 -1.40
C GLN A 159 19.92 17.95 -2.31
N VAL A 160 20.99 18.24 -3.05
CA VAL A 160 21.62 17.29 -3.98
C VAL A 160 22.21 16.09 -3.23
N ILE A 161 22.98 16.32 -2.16
CA ILE A 161 23.63 15.27 -1.36
C ILE A 161 22.58 14.39 -0.66
N GLY A 162 21.63 15.02 0.04
CA GLY A 162 20.56 14.31 0.73
C GLY A 162 19.64 13.55 -0.23
N SER A 163 19.29 14.14 -1.39
CA SER A 163 18.47 13.47 -2.41
C SER A 163 19.21 12.30 -3.05
N SER A 164 20.52 12.43 -3.27
CA SER A 164 21.34 11.35 -3.80
C SER A 164 21.43 10.18 -2.82
N ALA A 165 21.62 10.46 -1.52
CA ALA A 165 21.57 9.45 -0.47
C ALA A 165 20.20 8.79 -0.37
N PHE A 166 19.11 9.57 -0.45
CA PHE A 166 17.74 9.07 -0.47
C PHE A 166 17.49 8.15 -1.68
N ILE A 167 17.81 8.59 -2.90
CA ILE A 167 17.61 7.82 -4.15
C ILE A 167 18.43 6.53 -4.12
N THR A 168 19.71 6.62 -3.74
CA THR A 168 20.57 5.44 -3.66
C THR A 168 20.00 4.45 -2.65
N THR A 169 19.58 4.93 -1.47
CA THR A 169 19.04 4.06 -0.42
C THR A 169 17.68 3.48 -0.81
N ILE A 170 16.75 4.26 -1.37
CA ILE A 170 15.43 3.75 -1.75
C ILE A 170 15.52 2.68 -2.86
N LEU A 171 16.49 2.79 -3.76
CA LEU A 171 16.73 1.83 -4.84
C LEU A 171 17.56 0.60 -4.43
N SER A 172 18.29 0.64 -3.31
CA SER A 172 19.25 -0.43 -2.97
C SER A 172 19.14 -1.02 -1.56
N TRP A 173 18.36 -0.42 -0.64
CA TRP A 173 18.31 -0.86 0.76
C TRP A 173 17.91 -2.33 0.92
N HIS A 174 16.96 -2.80 0.13
CA HIS A 174 16.57 -4.21 0.10
C HIS A 174 17.72 -5.16 -0.27
N HIS A 175 18.69 -4.71 -1.09
CA HIS A 175 19.90 -5.48 -1.37
C HIS A 175 20.87 -5.50 -0.18
N VAL A 176 20.95 -4.41 0.60
CA VAL A 176 21.72 -4.37 1.85
C VAL A 176 21.15 -5.39 2.84
N LEU A 177 19.83 -5.37 3.07
CA LEU A 177 19.15 -6.33 3.96
C LEU A 177 19.36 -7.78 3.53
N ALA A 178 19.36 -8.05 2.22
CA ALA A 178 19.62 -9.38 1.69
C ALA A 178 21.06 -9.84 1.95
N ARG A 179 22.05 -8.96 1.81
CA ARG A 179 23.47 -9.29 2.05
C ARG A 179 23.80 -9.56 3.51
N ILE A 180 23.14 -8.86 4.42
CA ILE A 180 23.32 -9.06 5.88
C ILE A 180 22.36 -10.11 6.46
N HIS A 181 21.63 -10.85 5.60
CA HIS A 181 20.72 -11.95 5.98
C HIS A 181 19.60 -11.57 6.97
N VAL A 182 19.13 -10.31 6.95
CA VAL A 182 18.00 -9.84 7.79
C VAL A 182 16.76 -9.48 6.97
N ALA A 183 16.74 -9.84 5.69
CA ALA A 183 15.61 -9.59 4.80
C ALA A 183 14.39 -10.46 5.18
N GLU A 184 13.19 -9.87 5.09
CA GLU A 184 11.92 -10.59 5.34
C GLU A 184 11.77 -11.79 4.39
N LYS A 185 11.28 -12.92 4.91
CA LYS A 185 10.96 -14.12 4.15
C LYS A 185 9.60 -13.96 3.49
N MET A 186 9.59 -13.75 2.18
CA MET A 186 8.38 -13.41 1.44
C MET A 186 7.99 -14.48 0.43
N PHE A 187 6.70 -14.79 0.34
CA PHE A 187 6.16 -15.63 -0.72
C PHE A 187 5.69 -14.78 -1.91
N LEU A 188 6.12 -15.19 -3.10
CA LEU A 188 5.60 -14.72 -4.38
C LEU A 188 5.40 -15.96 -5.26
N ASP A 189 4.15 -16.18 -5.70
CA ASP A 189 3.72 -17.30 -6.54
C ASP A 189 4.71 -17.65 -7.67
N LYS A 190 5.09 -16.67 -8.48
CA LYS A 190 5.97 -16.82 -9.65
C LYS A 190 7.40 -17.26 -9.31
N VAL A 191 7.84 -17.06 -8.08
CA VAL A 191 9.21 -17.38 -7.63
C VAL A 191 9.22 -18.60 -6.71
N CYS A 192 8.19 -18.77 -5.89
CA CYS A 192 8.14 -19.81 -4.86
C CYS A 192 7.41 -21.09 -5.33
N ILE A 193 6.64 -21.02 -6.42
CA ILE A 193 6.05 -22.18 -7.09
C ILE A 193 6.82 -22.44 -8.38
N HIS A 194 7.19 -23.71 -8.60
CA HIS A 194 7.87 -24.13 -9.82
C HIS A 194 6.99 -23.84 -11.04
N GLN A 195 7.51 -23.13 -12.05
CA GLN A 195 6.69 -22.67 -13.19
C GLN A 195 6.75 -23.61 -14.39
N THR A 196 7.82 -24.39 -14.52
CA THR A 196 8.14 -25.28 -15.65
C THR A 196 7.77 -26.74 -15.37
N ASP A 197 8.26 -27.31 -14.28
CA ASP A 197 7.83 -28.63 -13.78
C ASP A 197 6.34 -28.63 -13.39
N SER A 198 5.54 -29.39 -14.12
CA SER A 198 4.08 -29.46 -13.93
C SER A 198 3.67 -30.10 -12.61
N ASP A 199 4.40 -31.10 -12.13
CA ASP A 199 4.06 -31.83 -10.90
C ASP A 199 4.35 -30.98 -9.66
N LEU A 200 5.52 -30.33 -9.63
CA LEU A 200 5.87 -29.37 -8.59
C LEU A 200 4.98 -28.13 -8.63
N LYS A 201 4.59 -27.66 -9.83
CA LYS A 201 3.61 -26.57 -9.98
C LYS A 201 2.27 -26.95 -9.34
N ILE A 202 1.76 -28.14 -9.66
CA ILE A 202 0.50 -28.65 -9.11
C ILE A 202 0.59 -28.83 -7.59
N LYS A 203 1.68 -29.42 -7.07
CA LYS A 203 1.93 -29.55 -5.63
C LYS A 203 1.95 -28.18 -4.94
N GLY A 204 2.71 -27.23 -5.49
CA GLY A 204 2.80 -25.86 -4.96
C GLY A 204 1.45 -25.13 -4.93
N ILE A 205 0.66 -25.23 -6.00
CA ILE A 205 -0.68 -24.63 -6.06
C ILE A 205 -1.62 -25.24 -5.01
N LYS A 206 -1.61 -26.57 -4.84
CA LYS A 206 -2.42 -27.25 -3.81
C LYS A 206 -2.03 -26.84 -2.39
N SER A 207 -0.76 -26.52 -2.18
CA SER A 207 -0.23 -26.10 -0.88
C SER A 207 -0.47 -24.64 -0.53
N ILE A 208 -1.10 -23.82 -1.40
CA ILE A 208 -1.33 -22.37 -1.13
C ILE A 208 -2.08 -22.15 0.19
N GLY A 209 -3.09 -22.97 0.51
CA GLY A 209 -3.82 -22.88 1.78
C GLY A 209 -2.90 -23.04 3.00
N ALA A 210 -2.02 -24.04 2.99
CA ALA A 210 -1.03 -24.27 4.03
C ALA A 210 0.05 -23.18 4.06
N ILE A 211 0.50 -22.68 2.91
CA ILE A 211 1.44 -21.56 2.82
C ILE A 211 0.87 -20.31 3.49
N LEU A 212 -0.41 -20.00 3.24
CA LEU A 212 -1.12 -18.89 3.87
C LEU A 212 -1.28 -19.08 5.38
N ALA A 213 -1.58 -20.30 5.84
CA ALA A 213 -1.65 -20.61 7.27
C ALA A 213 -0.30 -20.39 7.99
N ASN A 214 0.82 -20.66 7.32
CA ASN A 214 2.18 -20.48 7.84
C ASN A 214 2.78 -19.10 7.48
N SER A 215 1.93 -18.09 7.22
CA SER A 215 2.35 -16.72 6.93
C SER A 215 1.93 -15.75 8.04
N ARG A 216 2.85 -14.90 8.52
CA ARG A 216 2.58 -13.92 9.59
C ARG A 216 1.77 -12.70 9.12
N LEU A 217 1.98 -12.28 7.88
CA LEU A 217 1.35 -11.13 7.25
C LEU A 217 0.91 -11.45 5.83
N MET A 218 -0.35 -11.19 5.50
CA MET A 218 -0.81 -11.13 4.12
C MET A 218 -0.73 -9.68 3.62
N LEU A 219 0.21 -9.39 2.74
CA LEU A 219 0.39 -8.08 2.13
C LEU A 219 -0.40 -8.02 0.81
N VAL A 220 -1.49 -7.25 0.81
CA VAL A 220 -2.38 -7.11 -0.34
C VAL A 220 -2.01 -5.85 -1.11
N THR A 221 -1.33 -5.96 -2.25
CA THR A 221 -1.17 -4.82 -3.16
C THR A 221 -2.44 -4.65 -3.98
N TRP A 222 -3.33 -3.80 -3.47
CA TRP A 222 -4.68 -3.66 -3.97
C TRP A 222 -4.77 -2.74 -5.19
N ASP A 223 -5.53 -3.20 -6.16
CA ASP A 223 -6.02 -2.42 -7.28
C ASP A 223 -7.51 -2.67 -7.50
N SER A 224 -8.13 -1.92 -8.42
CA SER A 224 -9.57 -2.00 -8.65
C SER A 224 -10.07 -3.35 -9.17
N THR A 225 -9.21 -4.30 -9.54
CA THR A 225 -9.62 -5.65 -9.96
C THR A 225 -9.47 -6.68 -8.84
N TYR A 226 -8.78 -6.38 -7.75
CA TYR A 226 -8.40 -7.38 -6.74
C TYR A 226 -9.59 -8.15 -6.15
N PHE A 227 -10.62 -7.44 -5.65
CA PHE A 227 -11.82 -8.07 -5.08
C PHE A 227 -12.77 -8.65 -6.12
N GLU A 228 -12.50 -8.44 -7.41
CA GLU A 228 -13.22 -9.09 -8.50
C GLU A 228 -12.58 -10.41 -8.88
N ARG A 229 -11.42 -10.80 -8.33
CA ARG A 229 -10.70 -12.02 -8.73
C ARG A 229 -10.91 -13.14 -7.72
N LEU A 230 -11.39 -14.27 -8.21
CA LEU A 230 -11.69 -15.45 -7.41
C LEU A 230 -10.48 -15.96 -6.61
N TRP A 231 -9.30 -16.08 -7.23
CA TRP A 231 -8.10 -16.57 -6.53
C TRP A 231 -7.57 -15.60 -5.47
N CYS A 232 -7.64 -14.29 -5.72
CA CYS A 232 -7.22 -13.28 -4.74
C CYS A 232 -8.14 -13.30 -3.49
N THR A 233 -9.45 -13.46 -3.69
CA THR A 233 -10.42 -13.54 -2.59
C THR A 233 -10.34 -14.88 -1.86
N TYR A 234 -10.05 -15.96 -2.59
CA TYR A 234 -9.69 -17.25 -2.02
C TYR A 234 -8.48 -17.15 -1.09
N GLU A 235 -7.38 -16.52 -1.51
CA GLU A 235 -6.19 -16.33 -0.65
C GLU A 235 -6.54 -15.63 0.66
N MET A 236 -7.40 -14.61 0.60
CA MET A 236 -7.87 -13.90 1.79
C MET A 236 -8.69 -14.78 2.72
N SER A 237 -9.58 -15.61 2.16
CA SER A 237 -10.40 -16.56 2.93
C SER A 237 -9.52 -17.63 3.61
N ALA A 238 -8.57 -18.18 2.87
CA ALA A 238 -7.64 -19.20 3.32
C ALA A 238 -6.71 -18.65 4.41
N PHE A 239 -6.16 -17.45 4.21
CA PHE A 239 -5.34 -16.77 5.23
C PHE A 239 -6.12 -16.57 6.52
N ARG A 240 -7.37 -16.08 6.45
CA ARG A 240 -8.16 -15.83 7.66
C ARG A 240 -8.54 -17.12 8.38
N LYS A 241 -8.79 -18.21 7.65
CA LYS A 241 -9.07 -19.52 8.25
C LYS A 241 -7.83 -20.15 8.85
N GLY A 242 -6.72 -20.16 8.12
CA GLY A 242 -5.46 -20.81 8.51
C GLY A 242 -4.67 -20.01 9.54
N ASN A 243 -4.81 -18.69 9.56
CA ASN A 243 -4.20 -17.80 10.54
C ASN A 243 -5.18 -16.70 11.00
N PRO A 244 -6.11 -17.03 11.93
CA PRO A 244 -7.14 -16.09 12.41
C PRO A 244 -6.55 -14.81 13.01
N ASN A 245 -5.41 -14.92 13.70
CA ASN A 245 -4.69 -13.82 14.32
C ASN A 245 -3.72 -13.11 13.34
N GLY A 246 -3.58 -13.64 12.12
CA GLY A 246 -2.74 -13.10 11.07
C GLY A 246 -3.16 -11.69 10.67
N ARG A 247 -2.16 -10.85 10.37
CA ARG A 247 -2.39 -9.47 9.93
C ARG A 247 -2.59 -9.45 8.42
N ILE A 248 -3.58 -8.71 7.94
CA ILE A 248 -3.75 -8.41 6.51
C ILE A 248 -3.43 -6.94 6.33
N LYS A 249 -2.54 -6.55 5.41
CA LYS A 249 -2.24 -5.15 5.14
C LYS A 249 -2.55 -4.80 3.70
N VAL A 250 -3.53 -3.94 3.51
CA VAL A 250 -3.97 -3.49 2.18
C VAL A 250 -3.18 -2.24 1.77
N LEU A 251 -2.54 -2.31 0.62
CA LEU A 251 -1.73 -1.24 0.01
C LEU A 251 -2.23 -0.91 -1.39
N PRO A 252 -2.91 0.22 -1.58
CA PRO A 252 -3.25 0.68 -2.91
C PRO A 252 -2.00 0.92 -3.76
N VAL A 253 -1.93 0.29 -4.92
CA VAL A 253 -0.78 0.31 -5.84
C VAL A 253 -0.39 1.70 -6.38
N ILE A 254 -1.25 2.71 -6.25
CA ILE A 254 -0.96 4.08 -6.70
C ILE A 254 -0.16 4.89 -5.66
N LEU A 255 0.00 4.38 -4.43
CA LEU A 255 0.69 5.09 -3.35
C LEU A 255 2.14 5.44 -3.69
N GLY A 256 2.89 4.50 -4.25
CA GLY A 256 4.28 4.74 -4.64
C GLY A 256 4.40 5.79 -5.75
N LEU A 257 3.46 5.81 -6.70
CA LEU A 257 3.43 6.84 -7.75
C LEU A 257 3.13 8.22 -7.16
N PHE A 258 2.20 8.32 -6.21
CA PHE A 258 1.93 9.58 -5.52
C PHE A 258 3.19 10.12 -4.83
N ALA A 259 3.87 9.28 -4.03
CA ALA A 259 5.07 9.70 -3.31
C ALA A 259 6.17 10.16 -4.26
N LEU A 260 6.42 9.42 -5.34
CA LEU A 260 7.38 9.79 -6.37
C LEU A 260 7.01 11.12 -7.05
N CYS A 261 5.76 11.27 -7.49
CA CYS A 261 5.30 12.50 -8.14
C CYS A 261 5.42 13.71 -7.21
N TYR A 262 5.10 13.55 -5.92
CA TYR A 262 5.23 14.63 -4.94
C TYR A 262 6.70 15.02 -4.75
N CYS A 263 7.61 14.05 -4.54
CA CYS A 263 9.05 14.34 -4.45
C CYS A 263 9.52 15.14 -5.69
N LEU A 264 9.34 14.58 -6.89
CA LEU A 264 9.81 15.19 -8.12
C LEU A 264 9.22 16.59 -8.35
N ALA A 265 7.92 16.75 -8.08
CA ALA A 265 7.22 18.02 -8.17
C ALA A 265 7.87 19.09 -7.29
N THR A 266 8.14 18.78 -6.03
CA THR A 266 8.70 19.76 -5.10
C THR A 266 10.16 20.08 -5.41
N ALA A 267 11.05 19.11 -5.71
CA ALA A 267 12.41 19.54 -6.04
C ALA A 267 12.51 20.29 -7.36
N VAL A 268 11.67 19.99 -8.36
CA VAL A 268 11.68 20.81 -9.57
C VAL A 268 11.32 22.25 -9.23
N ALA A 269 10.30 22.47 -8.39
CA ALA A 269 9.93 23.81 -7.95
C ALA A 269 11.01 24.47 -7.08
N ASP A 270 11.62 23.74 -6.14
CA ASP A 270 12.69 24.23 -5.26
C ASP A 270 13.97 24.56 -6.04
N LEU A 271 14.37 23.74 -7.02
CA LEU A 271 15.53 24.01 -7.87
C LEU A 271 15.31 25.24 -8.76
N VAL A 272 14.08 25.43 -9.28
CA VAL A 272 13.73 26.64 -10.02
C VAL A 272 13.77 27.86 -9.10
N LEU A 273 13.24 27.75 -7.87
CA LEU A 273 13.29 28.82 -6.88
C LEU A 273 14.75 29.21 -6.56
N ALA A 274 15.61 28.24 -6.27
CA ALA A 274 17.03 28.47 -6.05
C ALA A 274 17.71 29.14 -7.26
N GLY A 275 17.38 28.72 -8.49
CA GLY A 275 17.88 29.35 -9.71
C GLY A 275 17.42 30.80 -9.86
N VAL A 276 16.16 31.10 -9.49
CA VAL A 276 15.62 32.47 -9.48
C VAL A 276 16.34 33.32 -8.44
N GLU A 277 16.55 32.81 -7.22
CA GLU A 277 17.28 33.52 -6.16
C GLU A 277 18.72 33.84 -6.55
N VAL A 278 19.43 32.87 -7.15
CA VAL A 278 20.80 33.07 -7.65
C VAL A 278 20.84 34.10 -8.79
N SER A 279 19.81 34.17 -9.63
CA SER A 279 19.76 35.08 -10.78
C SER A 279 19.39 36.52 -10.39
N LEU A 280 18.76 36.72 -9.24
CA LEU A 280 18.22 38.02 -8.78
C LEU A 280 19.07 38.67 -7.67
N THR A 281 20.37 38.34 -7.58
CA THR A 281 21.34 38.71 -6.52
C THR A 281 21.14 40.09 -5.84
N ASP A 282 21.36 40.09 -4.52
CA ASP A 282 21.48 41.19 -3.52
C ASP A 282 20.21 41.85 -2.95
N ARG A 283 18.98 41.52 -3.37
CA ARG A 283 17.78 42.23 -2.85
C ARG A 283 16.71 41.41 -2.15
N TRP A 284 16.80 40.08 -2.13
CA TRP A 284 15.78 39.22 -1.54
C TRP A 284 16.28 38.52 -0.28
N VAL A 285 16.36 39.27 0.81
CA VAL A 285 16.22 38.67 2.16
C VAL A 285 14.81 38.07 2.22
N LEU A 286 14.64 36.95 2.93
CA LEU A 286 13.38 36.20 3.20
C LEU A 286 12.16 37.09 3.53
N ASN A 287 11.63 37.78 2.54
CA ASN A 287 10.44 38.62 2.62
C ASN A 287 9.21 37.80 2.24
N ASP A 288 8.02 38.22 2.67
CA ASP A 288 6.75 37.54 2.39
C ASP A 288 6.55 37.26 0.88
N GLU A 289 7.06 38.14 0.03
CA GLU A 289 7.13 38.02 -1.43
C GLU A 289 7.76 36.71 -1.94
N LEU A 290 8.82 36.22 -1.29
CA LEU A 290 9.48 34.97 -1.69
C LEU A 290 8.56 33.76 -1.50
N TYR A 291 7.69 33.80 -0.48
CA TYR A 291 6.69 32.76 -0.27
C TYR A 291 5.61 32.77 -1.35
N TYR A 292 5.23 33.94 -1.87
CA TYR A 292 4.32 34.03 -3.01
C TYR A 292 4.94 33.46 -4.28
N VAL A 293 6.20 33.82 -4.58
CA VAL A 293 6.94 33.26 -5.73
C VAL A 293 7.08 31.75 -5.59
N SER A 294 7.46 31.25 -4.40
CA SER A 294 7.54 29.82 -4.12
C SER A 294 6.20 29.13 -4.37
N ALA A 295 5.09 29.67 -3.84
CA ALA A 295 3.76 29.09 -4.04
C ALA A 295 3.34 29.09 -5.53
N LEU A 296 3.68 30.14 -6.27
CA LEU A 296 3.39 30.24 -7.71
C LEU A 296 4.18 29.20 -8.53
N LEU A 297 5.46 29.00 -8.22
CA LEU A 297 6.31 27.99 -8.86
C LEU A 297 5.85 26.56 -8.55
N HIS A 298 5.35 26.33 -7.33
CA HIS A 298 4.82 25.03 -6.91
C HIS A 298 3.45 24.71 -7.53
N LEU A 299 2.63 25.71 -7.86
CA LEU A 299 1.26 25.54 -8.38
C LEU A 299 1.14 24.54 -9.55
N PRO A 300 1.88 24.67 -10.68
CA PRO A 300 1.75 23.72 -11.79
C PRO A 300 2.12 22.29 -11.40
N MET A 301 3.11 22.13 -10.52
CA MET A 301 3.57 20.83 -10.03
C MET A 301 2.55 20.22 -9.07
N PHE A 302 1.95 21.02 -8.19
CA PHE A 302 0.86 20.60 -7.33
C PHE A 302 -0.39 20.20 -8.12
N ILE A 303 -0.72 20.86 -9.23
CA ILE A 303 -1.81 20.40 -10.11
C ILE A 303 -1.54 18.97 -10.61
N LEU A 304 -0.30 18.64 -11.02
CA LEU A 304 0.07 17.29 -11.45
C LEU A 304 -0.06 16.26 -10.31
N VAL A 305 0.49 16.58 -9.13
CA VAL A 305 0.40 15.73 -7.93
C VAL A 305 -1.07 15.47 -7.57
N MET A 306 -1.91 16.49 -7.64
CA MET A 306 -3.32 16.40 -7.28
C MET A 306 -4.14 15.54 -8.25
N ARG A 307 -3.70 15.36 -9.51
CA ARG A 307 -4.28 14.34 -10.40
C ARG A 307 -4.09 12.94 -9.87
N VAL A 308 -2.87 12.63 -9.40
CA VAL A 308 -2.54 11.31 -8.84
C VAL A 308 -3.29 11.11 -7.53
N MET A 309 -3.34 12.13 -6.67
CA MET A 309 -4.12 12.09 -5.42
C MET A 309 -5.62 11.91 -5.65
N ALA A 310 -6.22 12.62 -6.62
CA ALA A 310 -7.63 12.47 -6.94
C ALA A 310 -7.95 11.07 -7.48
N ARG A 311 -7.05 10.48 -8.30
CA ARG A 311 -7.15 9.07 -8.72
C ARG A 311 -7.06 8.12 -7.52
N TYR A 312 -6.16 8.39 -6.59
CA TYR A 312 -6.04 7.61 -5.36
C TYR A 312 -7.32 7.64 -4.53
N ILE A 313 -7.88 8.83 -4.26
CA ILE A 313 -9.14 8.96 -3.52
C ILE A 313 -10.30 8.25 -4.25
N ASN A 314 -10.38 8.35 -5.58
CA ASN A 314 -11.37 7.62 -6.36
C ASN A 314 -11.21 6.11 -6.24
N ASN A 315 -9.97 5.61 -6.25
CA ASN A 315 -9.69 4.20 -6.02
C ASN A 315 -10.12 3.78 -4.61
N LEU A 316 -9.90 4.60 -3.57
CA LEU A 316 -10.41 4.31 -2.23
C LEU A 316 -11.94 4.26 -2.16
N LYS A 317 -12.65 5.11 -2.91
CA LYS A 317 -14.12 5.04 -3.02
C LYS A 317 -14.54 3.72 -3.68
N LYS A 318 -13.88 3.32 -4.77
CA LYS A 318 -14.11 2.03 -5.43
C LYS A 318 -13.88 0.86 -4.48
N LEU A 319 -12.76 0.85 -3.75
CA LEU A 319 -12.47 -0.14 -2.72
C LEU A 319 -13.60 -0.23 -1.69
N LYS A 320 -14.07 0.91 -1.17
CA LYS A 320 -15.18 0.95 -0.21
C LYS A 320 -16.46 0.32 -0.78
N MET A 321 -16.78 0.60 -2.06
CA MET A 321 -17.95 0.03 -2.73
C MET A 321 -17.78 -1.46 -3.00
N GLN A 322 -16.61 -1.89 -3.48
CA GLN A 322 -16.29 -3.30 -3.70
C GLN A 322 -16.41 -4.11 -2.41
N LEU A 323 -15.90 -3.59 -1.29
CA LEU A 323 -16.05 -4.25 0.00
C LEU A 323 -17.50 -4.24 0.50
N ALA A 324 -18.26 -3.17 0.25
CA ALA A 324 -19.66 -3.10 0.66
C ALA A 324 -20.57 -4.09 -0.08
N ASN A 325 -20.31 -4.26 -1.38
CA ASN A 325 -21.12 -5.08 -2.29
C ASN A 325 -20.41 -6.40 -2.64
N PHE A 326 -19.37 -6.77 -1.87
CA PHE A 326 -18.53 -7.92 -2.17
C PHE A 326 -19.35 -9.19 -2.21
N SER A 327 -19.21 -10.03 -3.24
CA SER A 327 -19.65 -11.42 -3.15
C SER A 327 -18.67 -12.36 -3.80
N ILE A 328 -18.29 -13.42 -3.10
CA ILE A 328 -17.42 -14.45 -3.65
C ILE A 328 -18.04 -15.12 -4.88
N ARG A 329 -19.38 -15.23 -4.91
CA ARG A 329 -20.12 -15.83 -6.04
C ARG A 329 -20.03 -15.00 -7.31
N SER A 330 -19.86 -13.68 -7.20
CA SER A 330 -19.70 -12.78 -8.35
C SER A 330 -18.23 -12.53 -8.72
N ALA A 331 -17.26 -13.04 -7.96
CA ALA A 331 -15.84 -12.93 -8.29
C ALA A 331 -15.54 -13.66 -9.60
N LYS A 332 -14.81 -13.04 -10.52
CA LYS A 332 -14.44 -13.53 -11.85
C LYS A 332 -13.34 -14.60 -11.76
N CYS A 333 -13.43 -15.59 -12.65
CA CYS A 333 -12.48 -16.69 -12.81
C CYS A 333 -12.12 -16.82 -14.28
N PHE A 334 -10.82 -16.95 -14.57
CA PHE A 334 -10.33 -17.11 -15.94
C PHE A 334 -10.96 -18.32 -16.65
N CYS A 335 -11.06 -19.47 -15.97
CA CYS A 335 -11.66 -20.66 -16.55
C CYS A 335 -13.11 -20.40 -17.02
N CYS A 336 -13.91 -19.68 -16.23
CA CYS A 336 -15.31 -19.40 -16.51
C CYS A 336 -15.45 -18.39 -17.66
N ASP A 337 -14.64 -17.32 -17.62
CA ASP A 337 -14.62 -16.28 -18.67
C ASP A 337 -14.17 -16.86 -20.02
N ALA A 338 -13.28 -17.85 -20.00
CA ALA A 338 -12.82 -18.60 -21.17
C ALA A 338 -13.73 -19.80 -21.54
N LYS A 339 -14.93 -19.90 -20.94
CA LYS A 339 -15.89 -21.00 -21.17
C LYS A 339 -15.29 -22.40 -20.98
N HIS A 340 -14.40 -22.53 -20.00
CA HIS A 340 -13.65 -23.76 -19.68
C HIS A 340 -12.79 -24.30 -20.81
N VAL A 341 -12.34 -23.44 -21.73
CA VAL A 341 -11.45 -23.80 -22.83
C VAL A 341 -10.23 -22.88 -22.81
N HIS A 342 -9.03 -23.47 -22.81
CA HIS A 342 -7.79 -22.70 -22.80
C HIS A 342 -7.59 -22.01 -24.17
N PRO A 343 -7.45 -20.67 -24.23
CA PRO A 343 -7.53 -19.92 -25.48
C PRO A 343 -6.38 -20.20 -26.46
N ALA A 344 -5.22 -20.63 -25.97
CA ALA A 344 -4.06 -20.91 -26.82
C ALA A 344 -3.95 -22.38 -27.24
N THR A 345 -4.46 -23.32 -26.44
CA THR A 345 -4.26 -24.76 -26.64
C THR A 345 -5.54 -25.51 -26.98
N GLY A 346 -6.71 -24.89 -26.78
CA GLY A 346 -8.01 -25.55 -26.93
C GLY A 346 -8.32 -26.58 -25.84
N ALA A 347 -7.40 -26.82 -24.90
CA ALA A 347 -7.58 -27.82 -23.85
C ALA A 347 -8.70 -27.43 -22.87
N HIS A 348 -9.46 -28.42 -22.39
CA HIS A 348 -10.48 -28.21 -21.37
C HIS A 348 -9.85 -27.77 -20.02
N LEU A 349 -10.38 -26.72 -19.42
CA LEU A 349 -9.94 -26.17 -18.14
C LEU A 349 -10.86 -26.62 -17.00
N PRO A 350 -10.32 -27.19 -15.91
CA PRO A 350 -11.11 -27.46 -14.72
C PRO A 350 -11.72 -26.17 -14.17
N CYS A 351 -12.88 -26.29 -13.51
CA CYS A 351 -13.59 -25.14 -12.97
C CYS A 351 -12.99 -24.67 -11.64
N ASP A 352 -12.15 -23.63 -11.69
CA ASP A 352 -11.59 -23.00 -10.48
C ASP A 352 -12.69 -22.51 -9.51
N ARG A 353 -13.84 -22.06 -10.04
CA ARG A 353 -14.97 -21.58 -9.21
C ARG A 353 -15.51 -22.65 -8.29
N GLU A 354 -15.72 -23.86 -8.80
CA GLU A 354 -16.21 -24.97 -8.00
C GLU A 354 -15.21 -25.31 -6.89
N VAL A 355 -13.93 -25.42 -7.24
CA VAL A 355 -12.86 -25.72 -6.28
C VAL A 355 -12.78 -24.67 -5.17
N VAL A 356 -12.75 -23.39 -5.54
CA VAL A 356 -12.66 -22.28 -4.58
C VAL A 356 -13.92 -22.20 -3.72
N ASN A 357 -15.10 -22.24 -4.33
CA ASN A 357 -16.35 -22.12 -3.59
C ASN A 357 -16.55 -23.27 -2.62
N ASN A 358 -16.30 -24.51 -3.04
CA ASN A 358 -16.41 -25.68 -2.17
C ASN A 358 -15.40 -25.61 -1.01
N SER A 359 -14.18 -25.11 -1.27
CA SER A 359 -13.18 -24.93 -0.21
C SER A 359 -13.65 -23.92 0.83
N ILE A 360 -14.14 -22.74 0.40
CA ILE A 360 -14.61 -21.70 1.32
C ILE A 360 -15.88 -22.13 2.07
N GLU A 361 -16.79 -22.80 1.37
CA GLU A 361 -18.02 -23.35 1.97
C GLU A 361 -17.67 -24.31 3.12
N ASN A 362 -16.73 -25.24 2.87
CA ASN A 362 -16.27 -26.19 3.89
C ASN A 362 -15.53 -25.52 5.06
N TRP A 363 -14.87 -24.38 4.85
CA TRP A 363 -14.07 -23.73 5.89
C TRP A 363 -14.86 -22.83 6.84
N MET A 364 -15.78 -22.05 6.28
CA MET A 364 -16.54 -21.04 7.03
C MET A 364 -17.95 -20.78 6.46
N GLY A 365 -18.30 -21.30 5.29
CA GLY A 365 -19.51 -20.94 4.57
C GLY A 365 -19.34 -19.69 3.71
N LEU A 366 -19.83 -19.72 2.47
CA LEU A 366 -19.67 -18.62 1.51
C LEU A 366 -20.37 -17.33 1.98
N ASP A 367 -21.55 -17.45 2.60
CA ASP A 367 -22.29 -16.28 3.11
C ASP A 367 -21.63 -15.67 4.36
N THR A 368 -20.99 -16.50 5.20
CA THR A 368 -20.20 -16.04 6.34
C THR A 368 -18.95 -15.32 5.86
N PHE A 369 -18.28 -15.84 4.83
CA PHE A 369 -17.14 -15.16 4.21
C PHE A 369 -17.56 -13.80 3.62
N ASP A 370 -18.65 -13.73 2.87
CA ASP A 370 -19.20 -12.49 2.33
C ASP A 370 -19.51 -11.48 3.45
N ARG A 371 -20.16 -11.91 4.54
CA ARG A 371 -20.43 -11.06 5.71
C ARG A 371 -19.15 -10.55 6.38
N MET A 372 -18.15 -11.41 6.54
CA MET A 372 -16.85 -11.04 7.13
C MET A 372 -16.14 -9.96 6.29
N VAL A 373 -16.16 -10.11 4.96
CA VAL A 373 -15.56 -9.12 4.05
C VAL A 373 -16.34 -7.79 4.09
N ARG A 374 -17.68 -7.84 4.01
CA ARG A 374 -18.56 -6.67 4.03
C ARG A 374 -18.57 -5.92 5.37
N GLY A 375 -18.34 -6.64 6.47
CA GLY A 375 -18.37 -6.13 7.84
C GLY A 375 -16.97 -5.81 8.38
N ASP A 376 -16.36 -6.79 9.04
CA ASP A 376 -15.15 -6.62 9.83
C ASP A 376 -13.95 -6.20 9.00
N PHE A 377 -13.72 -6.88 7.88
CA PHE A 377 -12.59 -6.56 7.01
C PHE A 377 -12.71 -5.15 6.42
N LYS A 378 -13.91 -4.75 5.97
CA LYS A 378 -14.19 -3.37 5.53
C LYS A 378 -13.88 -2.33 6.62
N ARG A 379 -14.29 -2.58 7.86
CA ARG A 379 -13.98 -1.69 9.01
C ARG A 379 -12.48 -1.65 9.30
N TYR A 380 -11.81 -2.78 9.20
CA TYR A 380 -10.37 -2.90 9.36
C TYR A 380 -9.61 -2.10 8.29
N VAL A 381 -9.90 -2.31 7.00
CA VAL A 381 -9.28 -1.60 5.87
C VAL A 381 -9.45 -0.08 6.00
N LYS A 382 -10.64 0.37 6.43
CA LYS A 382 -10.92 1.79 6.69
C LYS A 382 -9.99 2.38 7.76
N ARG A 383 -9.63 1.62 8.79
CA ARG A 383 -8.71 2.06 9.87
C ARG A 383 -7.25 2.04 9.40
N THR A 384 -6.82 0.99 8.70
CA THR A 384 -5.41 0.79 8.34
C THR A 384 -4.89 1.69 7.24
N LEU A 385 -5.76 2.24 6.39
CA LEU A 385 -5.36 3.15 5.31
C LEU A 385 -5.00 4.57 5.79
N GLY A 386 -4.68 4.78 7.07
CA GLY A 386 -4.19 6.06 7.60
C GLY A 386 -5.30 7.00 8.08
N GLY A 387 -6.34 6.46 8.73
CA GLY A 387 -7.36 7.26 9.41
C GLY A 387 -8.07 8.29 8.51
N ARG A 388 -8.07 9.56 8.93
CA ARG A 388 -8.70 10.67 8.20
C ARG A 388 -7.83 11.14 7.02
N ALA A 389 -6.51 11.07 7.15
CA ALA A 389 -5.56 11.38 6.09
C ALA A 389 -5.68 10.40 4.91
N LYS A 390 -6.17 9.17 5.17
CA LYS A 390 -6.32 8.12 4.16
C LYS A 390 -5.01 7.80 3.44
N LEU A 391 -3.85 8.09 4.03
CA LEU A 391 -2.52 7.84 3.47
C LEU A 391 -1.61 7.31 4.60
N PRO A 392 -0.77 6.29 4.40
CA PRO A 392 0.18 5.88 5.44
C PRO A 392 1.30 6.92 5.60
N TYR A 393 1.57 7.34 6.84
CA TYR A 393 2.52 8.41 7.18
C TYR A 393 3.92 8.25 6.55
N ARG A 394 4.47 7.03 6.51
CA ARG A 394 5.78 6.76 5.89
C ARG A 394 5.87 7.17 4.40
N TYR A 395 4.76 7.13 3.65
CA TYR A 395 4.75 7.59 2.26
C TYR A 395 4.75 9.12 2.21
N ALA A 396 4.08 9.78 3.15
CA ALA A 396 4.09 11.23 3.27
C ALA A 396 5.47 11.75 3.66
N VAL A 397 6.14 11.12 4.64
CA VAL A 397 7.53 11.46 5.02
C VAL A 397 8.48 11.28 3.84
N ALA A 398 8.42 10.14 3.15
CA ALA A 398 9.27 9.91 1.98
C ALA A 398 8.98 10.92 0.85
N ALA A 399 7.72 11.30 0.65
CA ALA A 399 7.33 12.37 -0.27
C ALA A 399 7.94 13.73 0.12
N SER A 400 8.10 13.98 1.42
CA SER A 400 8.50 15.26 2.03
C SER A 400 10.01 15.46 2.17
N MET A 401 10.81 14.48 1.72
CA MET A 401 12.27 14.51 1.90
C MET A 401 12.92 15.73 1.23
N TRP A 402 12.55 16.02 -0.02
CA TRP A 402 13.24 17.03 -0.82
C TRP A 402 13.02 18.48 -0.36
N PRO A 403 11.78 18.90 -0.01
CA PRO A 403 11.55 20.23 0.55
C PRO A 403 12.32 20.49 1.86
N GLY A 404 12.41 19.49 2.73
CA GLY A 404 13.17 19.62 3.98
C GLY A 404 14.66 19.80 3.76
N LEU A 405 15.21 19.19 2.71
CA LEU A 405 16.61 19.39 2.32
C LEU A 405 16.84 20.74 1.62
N ALA A 406 15.91 21.17 0.77
CA ALA A 406 15.96 22.51 0.16
C ALA A 406 15.97 23.60 1.24
N LEU A 407 15.17 23.42 2.30
CA LEU A 407 15.18 24.31 3.45
C LEU A 407 16.54 24.36 4.17
N ALA A 408 17.28 23.24 4.21
CA ALA A 408 18.63 23.23 4.76
C ALA A 408 19.57 24.15 3.97
N ASP A 409 19.49 24.14 2.64
CA ASP A 409 20.29 25.02 1.78
C ASP A 409 19.99 26.50 1.99
N HIS A 410 18.71 26.86 2.16
CA HIS A 410 18.34 28.24 2.49
C HIS A 410 18.93 28.70 3.83
N PHE A 411 18.94 27.83 4.86
CA PHE A 411 19.52 28.17 6.16
C PHE A 411 21.06 28.26 6.13
N VAL A 412 21.72 27.41 5.34
CA VAL A 412 23.18 27.50 5.13
C VAL A 412 23.54 28.83 4.47
N ALA A 413 22.68 29.34 3.60
CA ALA A 413 22.94 30.58 2.86
C ALA A 413 22.58 31.86 3.63
N ASP A 414 21.57 31.81 4.50
CA ASP A 414 21.19 32.92 5.38
C ASP A 414 22.33 33.27 6.34
N GLY A 415 22.99 32.27 6.92
CA GLY A 415 24.18 32.43 7.78
C GLY A 415 23.98 33.13 9.11
N THR A 416 22.92 33.93 9.23
CA THR A 416 22.57 34.71 10.42
C THR A 416 21.98 33.86 11.53
N ARG A 417 21.48 32.66 11.22
CA ARG A 417 20.78 31.80 12.18
C ARG A 417 21.68 30.73 12.75
N HIS A 418 21.48 30.46 14.03
CA HIS A 418 22.16 29.39 14.74
C HIS A 418 21.82 28.03 14.10
N TRP A 419 22.83 27.19 13.88
CA TRP A 419 22.71 25.87 13.23
C TRP A 419 21.59 24.99 13.83
N PHE A 420 21.36 25.10 15.14
CA PHE A 420 20.30 24.36 15.83
C PHE A 420 18.92 24.67 15.28
N VAL A 421 18.62 25.96 15.03
CA VAL A 421 17.32 26.39 14.47
C VAL A 421 17.17 25.81 13.07
N ALA A 422 18.22 25.85 12.26
CA ALA A 422 18.23 25.26 10.93
C ALA A 422 17.90 23.76 10.97
N VAL A 423 18.56 22.99 11.85
CA VAL A 423 18.28 21.54 12.04
C VAL A 423 16.81 21.32 12.39
N VAL A 424 16.28 22.04 13.39
CA VAL A 424 14.89 21.87 13.83
C VAL A 424 13.92 22.17 12.71
N CYS A 425 14.12 23.26 11.96
CA CYS A 425 13.27 23.62 10.83
C CYS A 425 13.33 22.60 9.69
N CYS A 426 14.49 22.02 9.39
CA CYS A 426 14.63 20.98 8.36
C CYS A 426 13.90 19.69 8.76
N LEU A 427 14.03 19.29 10.02
CA LEU A 427 13.32 18.13 10.57
C LEU A 427 11.82 18.38 10.61
N GLU A 428 11.37 19.55 11.07
CA GLU A 428 9.96 19.94 11.07
C GLU A 428 9.40 19.96 9.65
N ALA A 429 10.11 20.48 8.64
CA ALA A 429 9.65 20.48 7.26
C ALA A 429 9.47 19.06 6.70
N THR A 430 10.47 18.20 6.94
CA THR A 430 10.50 16.81 6.42
C THR A 430 9.45 15.92 7.09
N TYR A 431 9.37 15.97 8.42
CA TYR A 431 8.60 15.01 9.20
C TYR A 431 7.23 15.57 9.59
N LEU A 432 7.03 16.89 9.68
CA LEU A 432 5.78 17.45 10.18
C LEU A 432 5.04 18.28 9.13
N ARG A 433 5.64 19.35 8.62
CA ARG A 433 4.98 20.35 7.76
C ARG A 433 4.36 19.76 6.50
N HIS A 434 5.17 19.12 5.66
CA HIS A 434 4.69 18.55 4.41
C HIS A 434 3.76 17.35 4.62
N PRO A 435 4.03 16.42 5.57
CA PRO A 435 3.07 15.38 5.91
C PRO A 435 1.72 15.93 6.40
N LEU A 436 1.71 17.04 7.15
CA LEU A 436 0.49 17.75 7.56
C LEU A 436 -0.25 18.35 6.36
N ILE A 437 0.46 19.05 5.46
CA ILE A 437 -0.13 19.60 4.23
C ILE A 437 -0.77 18.49 3.39
N ILE A 438 -0.05 17.38 3.15
CA ILE A 438 -0.57 16.22 2.43
C ILE A 438 -1.83 15.68 3.12
N ALA A 439 -1.85 15.56 4.44
CA ALA A 439 -3.00 15.05 5.18
C ALA A 439 -4.22 15.97 5.11
N LEU A 440 -4.04 17.28 5.29
CA LEU A 440 -5.11 18.27 5.23
C LEU A 440 -5.72 18.31 3.82
N THR A 441 -4.88 18.34 2.79
CA THR A 441 -5.34 18.32 1.41
C THR A 441 -6.06 17.02 1.05
N THR A 442 -5.55 15.88 1.52
CA THR A 442 -6.20 14.58 1.28
C THR A 442 -7.55 14.50 2.00
N ALA A 443 -7.63 14.98 3.23
CA ALA A 443 -8.86 15.05 4.00
C ALA A 443 -9.90 15.95 3.30
N PHE A 444 -9.48 17.14 2.87
CA PHE A 444 -10.31 18.10 2.12
C PHE A 444 -10.85 17.48 0.83
N LEU A 445 -9.96 16.95 -0.03
CA LEU A 445 -10.36 16.27 -1.27
C LEU A 445 -11.37 15.18 -0.99
N SER A 446 -11.09 14.34 0.00
CA SER A 446 -11.94 13.19 0.27
C SER A 446 -13.34 13.56 0.78
N ARG A 447 -13.51 14.77 1.32
CA ARG A 447 -14.79 15.33 1.77
C ARG A 447 -15.54 16.04 0.65
N TYR A 448 -14.85 16.85 -0.15
CA TYR A 448 -15.49 17.78 -1.10
C TYR A 448 -15.42 17.37 -2.57
N GLN A 449 -14.66 16.33 -2.95
CA GLN A 449 -14.46 15.97 -4.35
C GLN A 449 -15.77 15.71 -5.11
N ASN A 450 -16.75 15.05 -4.51
CA ASN A 450 -18.03 14.77 -5.20
C ASN A 450 -18.83 16.06 -5.46
N SER A 451 -18.89 16.94 -4.46
CA SER A 451 -19.56 18.24 -4.59
C SER A 451 -18.88 19.10 -5.64
N MET A 452 -17.54 19.17 -5.61
CA MET A 452 -16.77 19.91 -6.62
C MET A 452 -16.98 19.33 -8.02
N GLN A 453 -16.90 18.01 -8.17
CA GLN A 453 -17.12 17.35 -9.45
C GLN A 453 -18.52 17.65 -10.01
N ALA A 454 -19.57 17.56 -9.18
CA ALA A 454 -20.94 17.86 -9.61
C ALA A 454 -21.11 19.33 -10.03
N VAL A 455 -20.50 20.27 -9.31
CA VAL A 455 -20.49 21.69 -9.69
C VAL A 455 -19.78 21.87 -11.04
N PHE A 456 -18.61 21.27 -11.22
CA PHE A 456 -17.85 21.38 -12.47
C PHE A 456 -18.53 20.70 -13.66
N GLU A 457 -19.21 19.57 -13.46
CA GLU A 457 -20.03 18.92 -14.49
C GLU A 457 -21.18 19.83 -14.94
N ARG A 458 -21.86 20.50 -13.98
CA ARG A 458 -22.88 21.51 -14.30
C ARG A 458 -22.28 22.69 -15.05
N THR A 459 -21.18 23.27 -14.57
CA THR A 459 -20.53 24.41 -15.24
C THR A 459 -20.05 24.03 -16.64
N ALA A 460 -19.41 22.88 -16.81
CA ALA A 460 -18.91 22.41 -18.11
C ALA A 460 -20.03 22.16 -19.13
N SER A 461 -21.23 21.82 -18.66
CA SER A 461 -22.41 21.62 -19.52
C SER A 461 -22.89 22.90 -20.20
N TYR A 462 -22.63 24.08 -19.61
CA TYR A 462 -22.93 25.37 -20.23
C TYR A 462 -21.91 25.80 -21.28
N VAL A 463 -20.67 25.27 -21.20
CA VAL A 463 -19.53 25.77 -22.00
C VAL A 463 -19.20 24.85 -23.18
N THR A 464 -19.42 23.53 -23.08
CA THR A 464 -18.89 22.57 -24.05
C THR A 464 -19.88 21.49 -24.48
N ARG A 465 -19.71 20.94 -25.69
CA ARG A 465 -20.48 19.77 -26.17
C ARG A 465 -20.27 18.55 -25.27
N ARG A 466 -21.29 17.70 -25.17
CA ARG A 466 -21.40 16.55 -24.24
C ARG A 466 -20.17 15.67 -24.15
N GLU A 467 -19.51 15.37 -25.28
CA GLU A 467 -18.34 14.50 -25.32
C GLU A 467 -17.10 15.08 -24.63
N ARG A 468 -16.97 16.41 -24.52
CA ARG A 468 -15.84 17.07 -23.86
C ARG A 468 -16.09 17.41 -22.39
N MET A 469 -17.35 17.35 -21.94
CA MET A 469 -17.74 17.78 -20.59
C MET A 469 -16.98 17.03 -19.49
N GLU A 470 -16.89 15.70 -19.57
CA GLU A 470 -16.24 14.89 -18.52
C GLU A 470 -14.73 15.20 -18.42
N THR A 471 -14.09 15.44 -19.56
CA THR A 471 -12.68 15.81 -19.60
C THR A 471 -12.50 17.20 -18.98
N VAL A 472 -13.30 18.19 -19.38
CA VAL A 472 -13.23 19.56 -18.85
C VAL A 472 -13.50 19.57 -17.34
N ALA A 473 -14.54 18.88 -16.87
CA ALA A 473 -14.86 18.81 -15.44
C ALA A 473 -13.74 18.17 -14.61
N LYS A 474 -13.09 17.11 -15.12
CA LYS A 474 -11.90 16.52 -14.48
C LYS A 474 -10.74 17.51 -14.42
N TRP A 475 -10.47 18.23 -15.51
CA TRP A 475 -9.43 19.26 -15.54
C TRP A 475 -9.71 20.38 -14.53
N MET A 476 -10.92 20.90 -14.49
CA MET A 476 -11.33 21.91 -13.50
C MET A 476 -11.14 21.40 -12.06
N LEU A 477 -11.55 20.16 -11.78
CA LEU A 477 -11.35 19.52 -10.48
C LEU A 477 -9.88 19.40 -10.10
N TYR A 478 -9.01 19.01 -11.03
CA TYR A 478 -7.58 18.86 -10.76
C TYR A 478 -6.90 20.22 -10.56
N THR A 479 -7.27 21.21 -11.36
CA THR A 479 -6.76 22.59 -11.21
C THR A 479 -7.19 23.19 -9.89
N SER A 480 -8.47 23.09 -9.51
CA SER A 480 -8.97 23.61 -8.24
C SER A 480 -8.31 22.93 -7.04
N ALA A 481 -8.10 21.61 -7.14
CA ALA A 481 -7.41 20.85 -6.11
C ALA A 481 -5.92 21.23 -5.98
N GLY A 482 -5.23 21.47 -7.10
CA GLY A 482 -3.86 21.98 -7.12
C GLY A 482 -3.75 23.38 -6.51
N MET A 483 -4.70 24.27 -6.83
CA MET A 483 -4.80 25.60 -6.20
C MET A 483 -4.98 25.48 -4.68
N GLN A 484 -5.87 24.60 -4.22
CA GLN A 484 -6.09 24.36 -2.78
C GLN A 484 -4.84 23.83 -2.09
N LEU A 485 -4.11 22.88 -2.71
CA LEU A 485 -2.84 22.40 -2.17
C LEU A 485 -1.82 23.55 -2.06
N SER A 486 -1.74 24.42 -3.06
CA SER A 486 -0.85 25.59 -3.08
C SER A 486 -1.23 26.61 -2.00
N VAL A 487 -2.52 26.87 -1.81
CA VAL A 487 -3.03 27.75 -0.75
C VAL A 487 -2.76 27.16 0.64
N MET A 488 -2.98 25.86 0.83
CA MET A 488 -2.66 25.19 2.10
C MET A 488 -1.15 25.23 2.39
N TYR A 489 -0.33 24.97 1.38
CA TYR A 489 1.13 25.10 1.47
C TYR A 489 1.51 26.52 1.91
N TYR A 490 0.98 27.55 1.24
CA TYR A 490 1.23 28.95 1.55
C TYR A 490 0.79 29.33 2.99
N ILE A 491 -0.43 28.98 3.41
CA ILE A 491 -0.94 29.26 4.75
C ILE A 491 -0.06 28.63 5.84
N VAL A 492 0.30 27.35 5.67
CA VAL A 492 1.16 26.63 6.62
C VAL A 492 2.56 27.26 6.67
N LEU A 493 3.09 27.71 5.54
CA LEU A 493 4.40 28.35 5.45
C LEU A 493 4.43 29.72 6.15
N ILE A 494 3.40 30.55 5.97
CA ILE A 494 3.26 31.83 6.70
C ILE A 494 3.13 31.59 8.20
N ALA A 495 2.26 30.66 8.61
CA ALA A 495 2.06 30.34 10.02
C ALA A 495 3.37 29.93 10.68
N ASN A 496 4.16 29.11 9.98
CA ASN A 496 5.49 28.72 10.40
C ASN A 496 6.46 29.91 10.49
N SER A 497 6.49 30.77 9.48
CA SER A 497 7.34 31.98 9.46
C SER A 497 7.02 32.91 10.65
N ARG A 498 5.74 33.20 10.88
CA ARG A 498 5.28 34.01 12.01
C ARG A 498 5.63 33.37 13.35
N ALA A 499 5.44 32.06 13.49
CA ALA A 499 5.80 31.34 14.72
C ALA A 499 7.29 31.48 15.04
N MET A 500 8.16 31.50 14.02
CA MET A 500 9.59 31.77 14.20
C MET A 500 9.87 33.23 14.57
N GLN A 501 9.16 34.20 13.97
CA GLN A 501 9.31 35.63 14.29
C GLN A 501 8.96 35.95 15.74
N TYR A 502 7.98 35.26 16.33
CA TYR A 502 7.61 35.39 17.75
C TYR A 502 8.53 34.62 18.71
N GLY A 503 9.65 34.08 18.24
CA GLY A 503 10.66 33.40 19.05
C GLY A 503 10.45 31.89 19.23
N MET A 504 11.44 31.24 19.85
CA MET A 504 11.53 29.78 19.96
C MET A 504 10.36 29.13 20.70
N PHE A 505 9.78 29.81 21.69
CA PHE A 505 8.63 29.29 22.44
C PHE A 505 7.38 29.16 21.55
N SER A 506 7.07 30.20 20.78
CA SER A 506 5.96 30.22 19.81
C SER A 506 6.17 29.14 18.73
N PHE A 507 7.42 28.96 18.28
CA PHE A 507 7.76 27.92 17.33
C PHE A 507 7.60 26.50 17.92
N ALA A 508 7.96 26.28 19.18
CA ALA A 508 7.74 24.99 19.86
C ALA A 508 6.24 24.67 20.00
N ILE A 509 5.39 25.66 20.32
CA ILE A 509 3.94 25.50 20.35
C ILE A 509 3.41 25.09 18.97
N TRP A 510 3.92 25.71 17.91
CA TRP A 510 3.54 25.37 16.54
C TRP A 510 3.93 23.93 16.17
N ILE A 511 5.14 23.48 16.50
CA ILE A 511 5.57 22.09 16.32
C ILE A 511 4.64 21.13 17.08
N PHE A 512 4.31 21.44 18.33
CA PHE A 512 3.41 20.62 19.13
C PHE A 512 2.01 20.52 18.48
N PHE A 513 1.48 21.63 17.98
CA PHE A 513 0.23 21.66 17.22
C PHE A 513 0.29 20.73 16.00
N GLN A 514 1.37 20.77 15.21
CA GLN A 514 1.54 19.90 14.06
C GLN A 514 1.59 18.42 14.45
N ILE A 515 2.31 18.06 15.52
CA ILE A 515 2.36 16.70 16.05
C ILE A 515 0.95 16.22 16.42
N CYS A 516 0.17 17.06 17.10
CA CYS A 516 -1.22 16.75 17.46
C CYS A 516 -2.11 16.54 16.22
N CYS A 517 -1.99 17.41 15.21
CA CYS A 517 -2.72 17.27 13.96
C CYS A 517 -2.33 16.00 13.21
N ILE A 518 -1.04 15.67 13.11
CA ILE A 518 -0.55 14.45 12.45
C ILE A 518 -1.02 13.21 13.19
N SER A 519 -0.91 13.20 14.53
CA SER A 519 -1.43 12.14 15.40
C SER A 519 -2.92 11.87 15.13
N SER A 520 -3.72 12.95 15.08
CA SER A 520 -5.16 12.87 14.78
C SER A 520 -5.45 12.40 13.35
N LEU A 521 -4.76 12.95 12.35
CA LEU A 521 -5.06 12.73 10.94
C LEU A 521 -4.60 11.36 10.45
N TYR A 522 -3.36 10.95 10.78
CA TYR A 522 -2.76 9.70 10.30
C TYR A 522 -3.07 8.50 11.17
N PHE A 523 -3.12 8.69 12.50
CA PHE A 523 -3.22 7.59 13.46
C PHE A 523 -4.59 7.51 14.14
N GLY A 524 -5.51 8.43 13.83
CA GLY A 524 -6.86 8.43 14.38
C GLY A 524 -6.95 8.96 15.82
N GLY A 525 -5.90 9.64 16.29
CA GLY A 525 -5.82 10.24 17.62
C GLY A 525 -5.35 9.26 18.70
N ILE A 526 -4.16 9.50 19.27
CA ILE A 526 -3.65 8.78 20.45
C ILE A 526 -4.52 9.08 21.70
N ILE A 527 -5.20 10.24 21.72
CA ILE A 527 -5.80 10.80 22.93
C ILE A 527 -7.25 10.30 23.19
N CYS A 528 -7.94 9.72 22.21
CA CYS A 528 -9.38 9.39 22.35
C CYS A 528 -9.71 7.89 22.47
N GLY A 529 -8.77 6.98 22.70
CA GLY A 529 -9.15 5.55 22.76
C GLY A 529 -8.09 4.58 23.25
N GLY A 530 -7.69 4.70 24.52
CA GLY A 530 -6.80 3.76 25.21
C GLY A 530 -7.39 2.35 25.45
N ARG A 531 -8.20 1.79 24.54
CA ARG A 531 -8.83 0.46 24.75
C ARG A 531 -8.97 -0.48 23.55
N SER A 532 -8.34 -0.23 22.41
CA SER A 532 -8.62 -1.07 21.21
C SER A 532 -7.42 -1.73 20.53
N HIS A 533 -6.29 -1.90 21.23
CA HIS A 533 -5.11 -2.54 20.64
C HIS A 533 -4.81 -3.99 21.07
N MET A 534 -5.62 -4.67 21.90
CA MET A 534 -5.27 -6.06 22.30
C MET A 534 -6.37 -7.10 22.53
N ALA A 535 -7.66 -6.79 22.44
CA ALA A 535 -8.68 -7.84 22.57
C ALA A 535 -9.95 -7.46 21.80
N MET A 536 -10.17 -8.04 20.62
CA MET A 536 -11.53 -8.17 20.10
C MET A 536 -11.58 -9.18 18.95
N TRP A 537 -11.34 -10.45 19.25
CA TRP A 537 -11.95 -11.60 18.58
C TRP A 537 -12.13 -12.66 19.67
N SER A 538 -13.25 -12.58 20.40
CA SER A 538 -13.73 -13.68 21.25
C SER A 538 -14.44 -14.69 20.35
N PRO A 539 -14.14 -16.00 20.44
CA PRO A 539 -14.73 -17.04 19.59
C PRO A 539 -16.13 -17.50 20.03
N GLU A 540 -16.97 -16.64 20.62
CA GLU A 540 -18.20 -17.07 21.31
C GLU A 540 -19.44 -17.37 20.44
N ASP A 541 -19.36 -17.33 19.10
CA ASP A 541 -20.49 -17.69 18.23
C ASP A 541 -20.35 -19.07 17.54
N ALA A 542 -19.57 -19.99 18.12
CA ALA A 542 -19.66 -21.40 17.76
C ALA A 542 -20.80 -22.05 18.55
N GLY A 543 -21.96 -22.22 17.90
CA GLY A 543 -23.10 -22.96 18.45
C GLY A 543 -22.74 -24.38 18.93
N PRO A 544 -23.60 -25.00 19.76
CA PRO A 544 -23.23 -26.17 20.54
C PRO A 544 -23.01 -27.39 19.63
N LEU A 545 -21.75 -27.83 19.55
CA LEU A 545 -21.41 -29.16 19.10
C LEU A 545 -21.95 -30.16 20.12
N ARG A 546 -23.06 -30.83 19.76
CA ARG A 546 -23.51 -32.07 20.40
C ARG A 546 -22.39 -33.09 20.36
N ILE A 547 -21.74 -33.33 21.49
CA ILE A 547 -20.96 -34.54 21.71
C ILE A 547 -21.93 -35.60 22.24
N THR A 548 -22.32 -36.50 21.36
CA THR A 548 -22.84 -37.82 21.75
C THR A 548 -21.63 -38.75 21.87
N GLY A 549 -21.49 -39.42 23.01
CA GLY A 549 -20.34 -40.30 23.25
C GLY A 549 -20.19 -40.63 24.73
N ARG A 550 -21.10 -41.47 25.20
CA ARG A 550 -21.14 -42.12 26.51
C ARG A 550 -20.02 -43.15 26.59
N GLU A 551 -19.13 -43.03 27.56
CA GLU A 551 -18.44 -44.18 28.14
C GLU A 551 -18.12 -43.92 29.62
N SER A 552 -18.62 -44.83 30.43
CA SER A 552 -18.58 -44.92 31.87
C SER A 552 -17.24 -45.46 32.37
N MET A 553 -16.71 -44.91 33.46
CA MET A 553 -16.05 -45.71 34.50
C MET A 553 -15.92 -44.92 35.81
N ASP A 554 -16.76 -45.32 36.76
CA ASP A 554 -16.58 -45.49 38.21
C ASP A 554 -15.49 -44.71 38.97
N GLY A 555 -15.97 -44.00 40.01
CA GLY A 555 -15.55 -44.26 41.39
C GLY A 555 -14.41 -43.41 41.96
N VAL A 556 -14.73 -42.52 42.92
CA VAL A 556 -14.32 -42.61 44.34
C VAL A 556 -14.82 -41.36 45.09
N GLU A 557 -15.45 -41.63 46.23
CA GLU A 557 -16.10 -40.75 47.20
C GLU A 557 -15.14 -39.87 48.05
N ALA A 558 -15.79 -38.98 48.82
CA ALA A 558 -15.44 -38.47 50.16
C ALA A 558 -14.58 -37.17 50.20
N ASP A 559 -14.87 -36.14 51.01
CA ASP A 559 -15.91 -35.87 52.01
C ASP A 559 -15.88 -34.36 52.34
N ALA A 560 -16.93 -33.91 53.01
CA ALA A 560 -17.28 -32.56 53.43
C ALA A 560 -16.36 -31.92 54.50
N SER A 561 -16.43 -30.58 54.62
CA SER A 561 -17.05 -29.89 55.78
C SER A 561 -16.45 -28.52 56.13
N ARG A 562 -17.32 -27.72 56.78
CA ARG A 562 -17.12 -26.50 57.60
C ARG A 562 -17.04 -25.15 56.88
N THR A 563 -18.06 -24.29 56.89
CA THR A 563 -18.78 -23.55 57.97
C THR A 563 -18.04 -22.37 58.61
N SER A 564 -18.65 -21.19 58.42
CA SER A 564 -18.69 -20.01 59.31
C SER A 564 -17.40 -19.16 59.38
N ARG A 565 -17.40 -17.82 59.52
CA ARG A 565 -18.24 -16.93 60.34
C ARG A 565 -17.78 -15.46 60.15
N PHE A 566 -18.67 -14.51 60.44
CA PHE A 566 -18.47 -13.06 60.74
C PHE A 566 -18.02 -12.13 59.58
N GLY A 567 -18.60 -10.97 59.27
CA GLY A 567 -19.64 -10.16 59.92
C GLY A 567 -19.08 -8.85 60.50
N VAL A 568 -19.54 -7.69 59.97
CA VAL A 568 -19.48 -6.32 60.54
C VAL A 568 -18.08 -5.64 60.38
N GLU A 569 -17.90 -4.40 59.92
CA GLU A 569 -18.50 -3.12 60.36
C GLU A 569 -18.25 -1.97 59.36
N MET A 570 -19.22 -1.06 59.24
CA MET A 570 -19.10 0.26 58.62
C MET A 570 -18.40 1.24 59.57
N SER A 571 -17.53 2.12 59.05
CA SER A 571 -17.31 3.43 59.69
C SER A 571 -16.98 4.49 58.65
N ARG A 572 -17.82 5.53 58.64
CA ARG A 572 -17.59 6.85 58.03
C ARG A 572 -16.44 7.56 58.75
N VAL A 573 -15.58 8.25 58.02
CA VAL A 573 -14.94 9.48 58.50
C VAL A 573 -14.97 10.53 57.39
N SER A 574 -15.41 11.71 57.80
CA SER A 574 -15.61 12.97 57.08
C SER A 574 -14.36 13.86 57.09
N GLY A 575 -14.23 14.73 56.06
CA GLY A 575 -13.96 16.16 56.27
C GLY A 575 -12.58 16.73 55.87
N GLY A 576 -12.64 17.89 55.20
CA GLY A 576 -11.57 18.91 55.04
C GLY A 576 -10.94 18.94 53.66
N SER A 577 -11.26 19.82 52.69
CA SER A 577 -11.26 21.30 52.59
C SER A 577 -9.88 21.97 52.43
N THR A 578 -9.74 22.74 51.34
CA THR A 578 -8.82 23.89 51.07
C THR A 578 -7.32 23.59 50.96
N GLY A 579 -6.52 24.14 50.03
CA GLY A 579 -6.69 25.17 48.99
C GLY A 579 -5.32 25.53 48.38
N ALA A 580 -5.34 26.46 47.43
CA ALA A 580 -4.26 27.03 46.59
C ALA A 580 -4.07 26.37 45.21
#